data_AF-A0A938LQG8-F1
#
_entry.id   AF-A0A938LQG8-F1
#
_cell.length_a   1.000
_cell.length_b   1.000
_cell.length_c   1.000
_cell.angle_alpha   90.00
_cell.angle_beta   90.00
_cell.angle_gamma   90.00
#
_symmetry.space_group_name_H-M   'P 1'
#
loop_
_entity.id
_entity.type
_entity.pdbx_description
1 polymer ?
#
loop_
_entity_poly.entity_id
_entity_poly.type
_entity_poly.pdbx_seq_one_letter_code
_entity_poly.pdbx_strand_id
1 'polypeptide(L)'
;MKPESLPMTVRRGARIPAEVRKAINEENVLNLGGVYGDKRLGAPVQYDQLRLILTDDTVEITVFNRGIMLLMSDDERMRRIHRALGRLEKARGG
;
A
#
# COMPACT_ATOMS: atom_id res chain seq x y z
N MET A 1 16.68 2.16 7.87
CA MET A 1 15.32 2.31 8.44
C MET A 1 14.83 0.91 8.79
N LYS A 2 14.34 0.68 10.01
CA LYS A 2 13.70 -0.60 10.36
C LYS A 2 12.20 -0.46 10.10
N PRO A 3 11.56 -1.30 9.25
CA PRO A 3 10.13 -1.16 8.94
C PRO A 3 9.22 -1.12 10.18
N GLU A 4 9.60 -1.88 11.20
CA GLU A 4 8.92 -1.98 12.50
C GLU A 4 9.05 -0.74 13.40
N SER A 5 9.92 0.22 13.06
CA SER A 5 9.99 1.50 13.77
C SER A 5 9.09 2.59 13.15
N LEU A 6 8.25 2.24 12.18
CA LEU A 6 7.40 3.19 11.46
C LEU A 6 5.98 3.23 12.01
N PRO A 7 5.30 4.38 11.94
CA PRO A 7 3.92 4.51 12.39
C PRO A 7 3.01 3.59 11.58
N MET A 8 2.52 2.55 12.23
CA MET A 8 1.63 1.53 11.68
C MET A 8 0.19 1.77 12.14
N THR A 9 -0.77 1.45 11.28
CA THR A 9 -2.19 1.42 11.63
C THR A 9 -2.75 0.03 11.36
N VAL A 10 -3.36 -0.57 12.38
CA VAL A 10 -3.95 -1.91 12.29
C VAL A 10 -5.47 -1.79 12.45
N ARG A 11 -6.22 -2.35 11.49
CA ARG A 11 -7.68 -2.44 11.52
C ARG A 11 -8.10 -3.88 11.26
N ARG A 12 -9.22 -4.31 11.84
CA ARG A 12 -9.69 -5.70 11.79
C ARG A 12 -11.20 -5.77 11.59
N GLY A 13 -11.66 -6.68 10.73
CA GLY A 13 -13.08 -6.97 10.51
C GLY A 13 -13.90 -5.71 10.26
N ALA A 14 -14.96 -5.51 11.06
CA ALA A 14 -15.87 -4.38 10.94
C ALA A 14 -15.20 -3.00 11.16
N ARG A 15 -14.01 -2.93 11.79
CA ARG A 15 -13.24 -1.69 11.98
C ARG A 15 -12.48 -1.25 10.74
N ILE A 16 -12.47 -2.06 9.68
CA ILE A 16 -12.00 -1.64 8.36
C ILE A 16 -13.13 -0.80 7.73
N PRO A 17 -12.89 0.44 7.30
CA PRO A 17 -13.95 1.22 6.68
C PRO A 17 -14.43 0.66 5.34
N ALA A 18 -15.66 0.97 4.96
CA ALA A 18 -16.29 0.43 3.76
C ALA A 18 -15.58 0.87 2.48
N GLU A 19 -15.14 2.12 2.43
CA GLU A 19 -14.36 2.70 1.34
C GLU A 19 -12.99 2.05 1.19
N VAL A 20 -12.37 1.59 2.29
CA VAL A 20 -11.12 0.83 2.25
C VAL A 20 -11.36 -0.57 1.68
N ARG A 21 -12.42 -1.27 2.11
CA ARG A 21 -12.78 -2.57 1.52
C ARG A 21 -13.09 -2.43 0.03
N LYS A 22 -13.81 -1.39 -0.36
CA LYS A 22 -14.11 -1.08 -1.76
C LYS A 22 -12.83 -0.85 -2.56
N ALA A 23 -11.89 -0.06 -2.04
CA ALA A 23 -10.59 0.17 -2.67
C ALA A 23 -9.81 -1.12 -2.92
N ILE A 24 -9.78 -2.02 -1.94
CA ILE A 24 -9.08 -3.31 -2.04
C ILE A 24 -9.63 -4.13 -3.22
N ASN A 25 -10.95 -4.15 -3.37
CA ASN A 25 -11.61 -4.89 -4.44
C ASN A 25 -11.45 -4.21 -5.81
N GLU A 26 -11.72 -2.90 -5.91
CA GLU A 26 -11.66 -2.14 -7.17
C GLU A 26 -10.26 -2.14 -7.79
N GLU A 27 -9.22 -2.04 -6.96
CA GLU A 27 -7.82 -2.00 -7.42
C GLU A 27 -7.18 -3.40 -7.51
N ASN A 28 -7.95 -4.46 -7.24
CA ASN A 28 -7.49 -5.84 -7.24
C ASN A 28 -6.27 -6.08 -6.32
N VAL A 29 -6.24 -5.45 -5.15
CA VAL A 29 -5.06 -5.36 -4.27
C VAL A 29 -4.61 -6.75 -3.78
N LEU A 30 -5.54 -7.69 -3.61
CA LEU A 30 -5.22 -9.06 -3.18
C LEU A 30 -4.29 -9.79 -4.16
N ASN A 31 -4.30 -9.40 -5.43
CA ASN A 31 -3.44 -9.99 -6.47
C ASN A 31 -2.18 -9.16 -6.75
N LEU A 32 -1.88 -8.15 -5.93
CA LEU A 32 -0.74 -7.24 -6.11
C LEU A 32 0.40 -7.50 -5.11
N GLY A 33 0.41 -8.66 -4.44
CA GLY A 33 1.50 -9.04 -3.54
C GLY A 33 2.88 -8.91 -4.20
N GLY A 34 3.85 -8.36 -3.48
CA GLY A 34 5.22 -8.19 -3.97
C GLY A 34 5.91 -6.90 -3.52
N VAL A 35 7.09 -6.67 -4.10
CA VAL A 35 7.92 -5.49 -3.86
C VAL A 35 7.96 -4.64 -5.11
N TYR A 36 7.67 -3.34 -4.96
CA TYR A 36 7.57 -2.39 -6.07
C TYR A 36 8.43 -1.16 -5.84
N GLY A 37 8.80 -0.53 -6.95
CA GLY A 37 9.65 0.64 -6.99
C GLY A 37 11.12 0.34 -6.73
N ASP A 38 11.92 1.39 -6.58
CA ASP A 38 13.37 1.26 -6.43
C ASP A 38 13.86 2.08 -5.24
N LYS A 39 14.36 1.38 -4.21
CA LYS A 39 14.92 1.97 -2.98
C LYS A 39 16.13 2.88 -3.21
N ARG A 40 16.76 2.84 -4.39
CA ARG A 40 17.91 3.65 -4.76
C ARG A 40 17.50 5.03 -5.29
N LEU A 41 16.24 5.21 -5.68
CA LEU A 41 15.74 6.44 -6.29
C LEU A 41 15.18 7.39 -5.25
N GLY A 42 16.00 8.32 -4.74
CA GLY A 42 15.56 9.38 -3.84
C GLY A 42 16.18 9.30 -2.43
N ALA A 43 16.32 10.47 -1.80
CA ALA A 43 16.84 10.62 -0.45
C ALA A 43 16.10 11.76 0.27
N PRO A 44 15.40 11.51 1.39
CA PRO A 44 15.23 10.21 2.05
C PRO A 44 14.39 9.22 1.23
N VAL A 45 14.59 7.93 1.47
CA VAL A 45 13.79 6.87 0.83
C VAL A 45 12.37 6.91 1.37
N GLN A 46 11.39 6.98 0.48
CA GLN A 46 9.99 6.75 0.82
C GLN A 46 9.72 5.25 0.88
N TYR A 47 9.03 4.82 1.94
CA TYR A 47 8.67 3.43 2.20
C TYR A 47 7.20 3.32 2.61
N ASP A 48 6.43 2.54 1.86
CA ASP A 48 5.06 2.15 2.21
C ASP A 48 4.98 0.63 2.33
N GLN A 49 4.25 0.14 3.33
CA GLN A 49 3.95 -1.28 3.48
C GLN A 49 2.47 -1.47 3.77
N LEU A 50 1.84 -2.38 3.03
CA LEU A 50 0.49 -2.84 3.26
C LEU A 50 0.51 -4.35 3.45
N ARG A 51 -0.08 -4.81 4.55
CA ARG A 51 -0.27 -6.23 4.84
C ARG A 51 -1.75 -6.50 5.06
N LEU A 52 -2.32 -7.37 4.22
CA LEU A 52 -3.70 -7.82 4.29
C LEU A 52 -3.70 -9.26 4.78
N ILE A 53 -4.26 -9.49 5.97
CA ILE A 53 -4.38 -10.82 6.56
C ILE A 53 -5.81 -11.31 6.31
N LEU A 54 -5.94 -12.36 5.50
CA LEU A 54 -7.17 -13.05 5.18
C LEU A 54 -7.33 -14.28 6.09
N THR A 55 -8.41 -15.05 5.90
CA THR A 55 -8.62 -16.31 6.62
C THR A 55 -7.54 -17.34 6.32
N ASP A 56 -7.17 -17.46 5.04
CA ASP A 56 -6.34 -18.56 4.54
C ASP A 56 -5.01 -18.08 3.93
N ASP A 57 -4.80 -16.77 3.83
CA ASP A 57 -3.62 -16.20 3.17
C ASP A 57 -3.23 -14.81 3.73
N THR A 58 -2.02 -14.37 3.41
CA THR A 58 -1.52 -13.02 3.67
C THR A 58 -0.96 -12.43 2.39
N VAL A 59 -1.49 -11.27 2.00
CA VAL A 59 -0.96 -10.48 0.89
C VAL A 59 -0.14 -9.33 1.45
N GLU A 60 1.12 -9.25 1.04
CA GLU A 60 2.04 -8.19 1.45
C GLU A 60 2.53 -7.40 0.24
N ILE A 61 2.43 -6.08 0.34
CA ILE A 61 2.86 -5.13 -0.68
C ILE A 61 3.85 -4.17 -0.04
N THR A 62 5.06 -4.12 -0.58
CA THR A 62 6.09 -3.16 -0.20
C THR A 62 6.34 -2.22 -1.38
N VAL A 63 6.37 -0.92 -1.12
CA VAL A 63 6.63 0.09 -2.16
C VAL A 63 7.75 1.01 -1.71
N PHE A 64 8.73 1.17 -2.58
CA PHE A 64 9.79 2.16 -2.43
C PHE A 64 9.57 3.32 -3.39
N ASN A 65 9.74 4.54 -2.89
CA ASN A 65 9.77 5.75 -3.72
C ASN A 65 8.55 5.89 -4.64
N ARG A 66 7.37 5.58 -4.08
CA ARG A 66 6.06 5.56 -4.76
C ARG A 66 5.81 6.79 -5.62
N GLY A 67 6.09 7.99 -5.11
CA GLY A 67 5.90 9.23 -5.84
C GLY A 67 6.78 9.35 -7.10
N ILE A 68 8.08 9.03 -6.98
CA ILE A 68 9.01 9.03 -8.12
C ILE A 68 8.59 7.96 -9.12
N MET A 69 8.23 6.78 -8.64
CA MET A 69 7.82 5.67 -9.51
C MET A 69 6.54 5.97 -10.29
N LEU A 70 5.57 6.68 -9.71
CA LEU A 70 4.36 7.09 -10.41
C LEU A 70 4.64 8.11 -11.53
N LEU A 71 5.66 8.94 -11.37
CA LEU A 71 6.05 9.92 -12.38
C LEU A 71 6.89 9.29 -13.50
N MET A 72 7.76 8.34 -13.15
CA MET A 72 8.78 7.80 -14.05
C MET A 72 8.38 6.48 -14.71
N SER A 73 7.36 5.78 -14.20
CA SER A 73 6.93 4.46 -14.68
C SER A 73 5.49 4.48 -15.15
N ASP A 74 5.21 3.80 -16.27
CA ASP A 74 3.85 3.54 -16.76
C ASP A 74 3.29 2.21 -16.21
N ASP A 75 3.71 1.80 -15.00
CA ASP A 75 3.27 0.52 -14.42
C ASP A 75 1.88 0.67 -13.82
N GLU A 76 0.89 0.04 -14.45
CA GLU A 76 -0.50 0.10 -13.95
C GLU A 76 -0.64 -0.50 -12.55
N ARG A 77 0.19 -1.46 -12.16
CA ARG A 77 0.19 -2.00 -10.79
C ARG A 77 0.58 -0.92 -9.80
N MET A 78 1.55 -0.07 -10.13
CA MET A 78 1.93 1.08 -9.30
C MET A 78 0.78 2.08 -9.17
N ARG A 79 0.04 2.36 -10.25
CA ARG A 79 -1.14 3.24 -10.20
C ARG A 79 -2.26 2.67 -9.33
N ARG A 80 -2.55 1.37 -9.45
CA ARG A 80 -3.51 0.65 -8.60
C ARG A 80 -3.12 0.70 -7.13
N ILE A 81 -1.87 0.36 -6.81
CA ILE A 81 -1.33 0.41 -5.45
C ILE A 81 -1.44 1.83 -4.90
N HIS A 82 -1.10 2.85 -5.67
CA HIS A 82 -1.22 4.24 -5.24
C HIS A 82 -2.66 4.64 -4.93
N ARG A 83 -3.63 4.31 -5.80
CA ARG A 83 -5.05 4.59 -5.56
C ARG A 83 -5.57 3.86 -4.32
N ALA A 84 -5.16 2.61 -4.11
CA ALA A 84 -5.50 1.86 -2.92
C ALA A 84 -4.94 2.52 -1.65
N LEU A 85 -3.62 2.72 -1.58
CA LEU A 85 -2.94 3.31 -0.41
C LEU A 85 -3.45 4.72 -0.11
N GLY A 86 -3.71 5.54 -1.12
CA GLY A 86 -4.27 6.89 -0.94
C GLY A 86 -5.66 6.88 -0.30
N ARG A 87 -6.49 5.87 -0.58
CA ARG A 87 -7.79 5.68 0.11
C ARG A 87 -7.61 5.22 1.55
N LEU A 88 -6.62 4.35 1.82
CA LEU A 88 -6.28 3.92 3.20
C LEU A 88 -5.76 5.10 4.05
N GLU A 89 -4.90 5.94 3.48
CA GLU A 89 -4.34 7.13 4.14
C GLU A 89 -5.44 8.13 4.52
N LYS A 90 -6.37 8.43 3.60
CA LYS A 90 -7.53 9.28 3.88
C LYS A 90 -8.40 8.73 4.99
N ALA A 91 -8.65 7.42 4.97
CA ALA A 91 -9.42 6.75 6.00
C ALA A 91 -8.71 6.72 7.37
N ARG A 92 -7.41 7.05 7.45
CA ARG A 92 -6.67 7.21 8.72
C ARG A 92 -6.91 8.55 9.39
N GLY A 93 -7.32 9.58 8.64
CA GLY A 93 -7.48 10.96 9.09
C GLY A 93 -8.93 11.41 9.31
N GLY A 94 -9.82 10.52 9.74
CA GLY A 94 -11.20 10.82 10.12
C GLY A 94 -11.49 10.39 11.55
#